data_AF-A0A3B5R9U6-F1
#
_entry.id   AF-A0A3B5R9U6-F1
#
_cell.length_a   1.000
_cell.length_b   1.000
_cell.length_c   1.000
_cell.angle_alpha   90.00
_cell.angle_beta   90.00
_cell.angle_gamma   90.00
#
_symmetry.space_group_name_H-M   'P 1'
#
loop_
_entity.id
_entity.type
_entity.pdbx_description
1 polymer ?
#
loop_
_entity_poly.entity_id
_entity_poly.type
_entity_poly.pdbx_seq_one_letter_code
_entity_poly.pdbx_strand_id
1 'polypeptide(L)'
;MFVGDLDKVVSLLLSLSGRLARVENALNSLEDGAPRTLTEKRKLLMRQHEDAKELKENLDRREQLVFAIMEVHLDAENLDDYRHFVKMKSALVIEQRKLDDKIKLGEEQLKCLTESLPPEQRPPLTR
;
A
#
# COMPACT_ATOMS: atom_id res chain seq x y z
N MET A 1 17.54 -5.33 5.79
CA MET A 1 17.62 -5.04 7.24
C MET A 1 16.20 -4.89 7.74
N PHE A 2 15.82 -5.44 8.90
CA PHE A 2 14.42 -5.52 9.39
C PHE A 2 13.63 -4.21 9.18
N VAL A 3 14.09 -3.11 9.78
CA VAL A 3 13.42 -1.80 9.75
C VAL A 3 13.27 -1.22 8.32
N GLY A 4 14.21 -1.50 7.41
CA GLY A 4 14.11 -1.05 6.01
C GLY A 4 13.25 -1.97 5.14
N ASP A 5 13.17 -3.25 5.51
CA ASP A 5 12.32 -4.23 4.82
C ASP A 5 10.84 -4.07 5.22
N LEU A 6 10.58 -3.56 6.44
CA LEU A 6 9.24 -3.20 6.93
C LEU A 6 8.51 -2.25 5.98
N ASP A 7 9.14 -1.13 5.62
CA ASP A 7 8.53 -0.13 4.75
C ASP A 7 8.17 -0.72 3.38
N LYS A 8 9.07 -1.53 2.83
CA LYS A 8 8.91 -2.15 1.51
C LYS A 8 7.79 -3.17 1.49
N VAL A 9 7.74 -4.06 2.49
CA VAL A 9 6.72 -5.11 2.59
C VAL A 9 5.34 -4.51 2.84
N VAL A 10 5.22 -3.54 3.76
CA VAL A 10 3.95 -2.84 4.02
C VAL A 10 3.48 -2.10 2.77
N SER A 11 4.37 -1.37 2.10
CA SER A 11 4.03 -0.65 0.87
C SER A 11 3.59 -1.59 -0.27
N LEU A 12 4.24 -2.75 -0.41
CA LEU A 12 3.88 -3.77 -1.39
C LEU A 12 2.48 -4.33 -1.11
N LEU A 13 2.20 -4.71 0.13
CA LEU A 13 0.89 -5.22 0.55
C LEU A 13 -0.23 -4.20 0.27
N LEU A 14 -0.04 -2.93 0.65
CA LEU A 14 -1.03 -1.87 0.39
C LEU A 14 -1.26 -1.66 -1.11
N SER A 15 -0.20 -1.67 -1.92
CA SER A 15 -0.27 -1.54 -3.37
C SER A 15 -1.04 -2.69 -4.01
N LEU A 16 -0.76 -3.94 -3.61
CA LEU A 16 -1.44 -5.12 -4.11
C LEU A 16 -2.91 -5.15 -3.69
N SER A 17 -3.22 -4.85 -2.42
CA SER A 17 -4.59 -4.74 -1.93
C SER A 17 -5.39 -3.69 -2.71
N GLY A 18 -4.81 -2.50 -2.93
CA GLY A 18 -5.46 -1.44 -3.71
C GLY A 18 -5.69 -1.83 -5.17
N ARG A 19 -4.72 -2.51 -5.80
CA ARG A 19 -4.88 -3.03 -7.18
C ARG A 19 -5.94 -4.12 -7.26
N LEU A 20 -5.99 -5.03 -6.29
CA LEU A 20 -6.97 -6.10 -6.23
C LEU A 20 -8.38 -5.54 -6.05
N ALA A 21 -8.58 -4.61 -5.10
CA ALA A 21 -9.85 -3.94 -4.89
C ALA A 21 -10.39 -3.25 -6.15
N ARG A 22 -9.52 -2.56 -6.91
CA ARG A 22 -9.92 -1.96 -8.20
C ARG A 22 -10.35 -2.99 -9.24
N VAL A 23 -9.64 -4.12 -9.34
CA VAL A 23 -10.00 -5.21 -10.26
C VAL A 23 -11.30 -5.88 -9.84
N GLU A 24 -11.52 -6.09 -8.54
CA GLU A 24 -12.76 -6.67 -8.01
C GLU A 24 -13.96 -5.75 -8.21
N ASN A 25 -13.81 -4.44 -7.99
CA ASN A 25 -14.85 -3.46 -8.28
C ASN A 25 -15.21 -3.43 -9.77
N ALA A 26 -14.21 -3.46 -10.65
CA ALA A 26 -14.43 -3.51 -12.10
C ALA A 26 -15.12 -4.80 -12.55
N LEU A 27 -14.82 -5.94 -11.91
CA LEU A 27 -15.49 -7.21 -12.16
C LEU A 27 -16.96 -7.18 -11.71
N ASN A 28 -17.23 -6.59 -10.55
CA ASN A 28 -18.58 -6.48 -10.00
C ASN A 28 -19.48 -5.50 -10.78
N SER A 29 -18.90 -4.53 -11.48
CA SER A 29 -19.63 -3.56 -12.30
C SER A 29 -20.01 -4.07 -13.70
N LEU A 30 -19.60 -5.28 -14.07
CA LEU A 30 -19.89 -5.86 -15.39
C LEU A 30 -21.17 -6.71 -15.30
N GLU A 31 -22.23 -6.26 -15.99
CA GLU A 31 -23.52 -6.95 -16.04
C GLU A 31 -23.51 -8.21 -16.92
N ASP A 32 -22.62 -8.28 -17.92
CA ASP A 32 -22.52 -9.40 -18.86
C ASP A 32 -21.07 -9.90 -18.94
N GLY A 33 -20.80 -11.09 -18.39
CA GLY A 33 -19.56 -11.86 -18.52
C GLY A 33 -18.23 -11.10 -18.32
N ALA A 34 -17.58 -11.29 -17.18
CA ALA A 34 -16.25 -10.74 -16.94
C ALA A 34 -15.22 -11.13 -18.05
N PRO A 35 -14.50 -10.15 -18.65
CA PRO A 35 -13.44 -10.46 -19.61
C PRO A 35 -12.43 -11.44 -19.01
N ARG A 36 -12.08 -12.47 -19.79
CA ARG A 36 -11.12 -13.51 -19.39
C ARG A 36 -9.80 -12.90 -18.90
N THR A 37 -9.34 -11.83 -19.55
CA THR A 37 -8.14 -11.06 -19.19
C THR A 37 -8.22 -10.45 -17.80
N LEU A 38 -9.38 -9.91 -17.40
CA LEU A 38 -9.58 -9.29 -16.09
C LEU A 38 -9.64 -10.35 -14.98
N THR A 39 -10.23 -11.51 -15.28
CA THR A 39 -10.26 -12.67 -14.38
C THR A 39 -8.87 -13.25 -14.16
N GLU A 40 -8.06 -13.39 -15.22
CA GLU A 40 -6.66 -13.81 -15.14
C GLU A 40 -5.81 -12.81 -14.34
N LYS A 41 -6.03 -11.51 -14.55
CA LYS A 41 -5.38 -10.45 -13.77
C LYS A 41 -5.73 -10.53 -12.28
N ARG A 42 -6.99 -10.80 -11.93
CA ARG A 42 -7.41 -11.03 -10.53
C ARG A 42 -6.64 -12.21 -9.93
N LYS A 43 -6.61 -13.35 -10.63
CA LYS A 43 -5.89 -14.55 -10.17
C LYS A 43 -4.40 -14.28 -9.93
N LEU A 44 -3.74 -13.55 -10.82
CA LEU A 44 -2.35 -13.15 -10.65
C LEU A 44 -2.17 -12.26 -9.42
N LEU A 45 -3.01 -11.23 -9.25
CA LEU A 45 -2.93 -10.33 -8.10
C LEU A 45 -3.17 -11.04 -6.77
N MET A 46 -4.09 -12.01 -6.72
CA MET A 46 -4.30 -12.82 -5.51
C MET A 46 -3.06 -13.64 -5.15
N ARG A 47 -2.39 -14.26 -6.14
CA ARG A 47 -1.14 -14.99 -5.91
C ARG A 47 -0.04 -14.07 -5.37
N GLN A 48 0.15 -12.92 -6.02
CA GLN A 48 1.11 -11.91 -5.57
C GLN A 48 0.81 -11.40 -4.16
N HIS A 49 -0.47 -11.26 -3.81
CA HIS A 49 -0.88 -10.85 -2.46
C HIS A 49 -0.53 -11.91 -1.43
N GLU A 50 -0.72 -13.18 -1.76
CA GLU A 50 -0.33 -14.29 -0.88
C GLU A 50 1.19 -14.38 -0.71
N ASP A 51 1.96 -14.26 -1.78
CA ASP A 51 3.42 -14.19 -1.72
C ASP A 51 3.88 -13.02 -0.82
N ALA A 52 3.21 -11.86 -0.91
CA ALA A 52 3.51 -10.70 -0.07
C ALA A 52 3.15 -10.90 1.41
N LYS A 53 2.13 -11.71 1.73
CA LYS A 53 1.83 -12.11 3.11
C LYS A 53 2.92 -13.01 3.67
N GLU A 54 3.43 -13.95 2.88
CA GLU A 54 4.55 -14.79 3.32
C GLU A 54 5.80 -13.94 3.62
N LEU A 55 6.07 -12.91 2.81
CA LEU A 55 7.11 -11.93 3.11
C LEU A 55 6.89 -11.19 4.43
N LYS A 56 5.63 -10.87 4.77
CA LYS A 56 5.25 -10.26 6.05
C LYS A 56 5.45 -11.21 7.22
N GLU A 57 5.06 -12.47 7.10
CA GLU A 57 5.29 -13.48 8.16
C GLU A 57 6.80 -13.72 8.39
N ASN A 58 7.59 -13.76 7.32
CA ASN A 58 9.05 -13.81 7.40
C ASN A 58 9.63 -12.57 8.08
N LEU A 59 9.07 -11.39 7.81
CA LEU A 59 9.47 -10.15 8.46
C LEU A 59 9.11 -10.16 9.95
N ASP A 60 7.94 -10.67 10.33
CA ASP A 60 7.48 -10.73 11.73
C ASP A 60 8.33 -11.69 12.56
N ARG A 61 8.74 -12.82 11.99
CA ARG A 61 9.74 -13.70 12.61
C ARG A 61 11.07 -12.99 12.82
N ARG A 62 11.51 -12.19 11.86
CA ARG A 62 12.74 -11.37 12.00
C ARG A 62 12.58 -10.27 13.03
N GLU A 63 11.41 -9.65 13.14
CA GLU A 63 11.09 -8.66 14.19
C GLU A 63 11.31 -9.27 15.58
N GLN A 64 10.75 -10.46 15.82
CA GLN A 64 10.89 -11.17 17.08
C GLN A 64 12.35 -11.49 17.42
N LEU A 65 13.13 -11.94 16.43
CA LEU A 65 14.56 -12.21 16.62
C LEU A 65 15.35 -10.94 16.95
N VAL A 66 15.10 -9.84 16.24
CA VAL A 66 15.74 -8.55 16.52
C VAL A 66 15.36 -8.05 17.91
N PHE A 67 14.08 -8.17 18.28
CA PHE A 67 13.60 -7.78 19.60
C PHE A 67 14.28 -8.59 20.71
N ALA A 68 14.37 -9.92 20.57
CA ALA A 68 15.05 -10.79 21.54
C ALA A 68 16.54 -10.44 21.71
N ILE A 69 17.23 -10.04 20.64
CA ILE A 69 18.61 -9.58 20.72
C ILE A 69 18.69 -8.25 21.49
N MET A 70 17.79 -7.31 21.19
CA MET A 70 17.76 -6.01 21.86
C MET A 70 17.46 -6.15 23.36
N GLU A 71 16.59 -7.10 23.74
CA GLU A 71 16.23 -7.37 25.15
C GLU A 71 17.44 -7.76 26.01
N VAL A 72 18.46 -8.39 25.42
CA VAL A 72 19.71 -8.75 26.12
C VAL A 72 20.64 -7.55 26.33
N HIS A 73 20.48 -6.49 25.53
CA HIS A 73 21.45 -5.39 25.45
C HIS A 73 20.91 -4.03 25.91
N LEU A 74 19.60 -3.87 26.03
CA LEU A 74 18.94 -2.62 26.37
C LEU A 74 18.18 -2.72 27.69
N ASP A 75 18.03 -1.59 28.37
CA ASP A 75 17.14 -1.46 29.51
C ASP A 75 15.66 -1.37 29.07
N ALA A 76 14.77 -1.41 30.06
CA ALA A 76 13.33 -1.43 29.81
C ALA A 76 12.82 -0.17 29.09
N GLU A 77 13.42 1.00 29.36
CA GLU A 77 13.03 2.28 28.75
C GLU A 77 13.39 2.28 27.26
N ASN A 78 14.64 1.95 26.92
CA ASN A 78 15.09 1.89 25.53
C ASN A 78 14.38 0.77 24.73
N LEU A 79 13.97 -0.32 25.38
CA LEU A 79 13.16 -1.37 24.75
C LEU A 79 11.74 -0.90 24.42
N ASP A 80 11.11 -0.12 25.30
CA ASP A 80 9.80 0.45 25.04
C ASP A 80 9.86 1.49 23.91
N ASP A 81 10.89 2.33 23.90
CA ASP A 81 11.16 3.27 22.82
C ASP A 81 11.36 2.57 21.48
N TYR A 82 12.13 1.48 21.44
CA TYR A 82 12.30 0.68 20.23
C TYR A 82 10.97 0.08 19.74
N ARG A 83 10.16 -0.48 20.64
CA ARG A 83 8.84 -1.02 20.31
C ARG A 83 7.93 0.07 19.76
N HIS A 84 7.90 1.23 20.41
CA HIS A 84 7.14 2.38 19.97
C HIS A 84 7.58 2.83 18.58
N PHE A 85 8.90 2.94 18.34
CA PHE A 85 9.48 3.33 17.06
C PHE A 85 9.03 2.40 15.92
N VAL A 86 9.16 1.08 16.07
CA VAL A 86 8.77 0.11 15.01
C VAL A 86 7.27 0.21 14.71
N LYS A 87 6.45 0.26 15.77
CA LYS A 87 4.99 0.41 15.64
C LYS A 87 4.63 1.69 14.91
N MET A 88 5.18 2.83 15.35
CA MET A 88 4.91 4.15 14.78
C MET A 88 5.37 4.22 13.32
N LYS A 89 6.54 3.65 13.02
CA LYS A 89 7.06 3.58 11.66
C LYS A 89 6.09 2.86 10.71
N SER A 90 5.55 1.71 11.10
CA SER A 90 4.55 1.01 10.28
C SER A 90 3.26 1.81 10.09
N ALA A 91 2.78 2.47 11.16
CA ALA A 91 1.57 3.28 11.13
C ALA A 91 1.73 4.49 10.20
N LEU A 92 2.86 5.19 10.28
CA LEU A 92 3.16 6.33 9.43
C LEU A 92 3.25 5.95 7.95
N VAL A 93 3.85 4.81 7.60
CA VAL A 93 3.88 4.31 6.21
C VAL A 93 2.46 4.06 5.69
N ILE A 94 1.58 3.47 6.49
CA ILE A 94 0.19 3.23 6.12
C ILE A 94 -0.54 4.56 5.91
N GLU A 95 -0.41 5.51 6.83
CA GLU A 95 -1.07 6.82 6.72
C GLU A 95 -0.55 7.64 5.55
N GLN A 96 0.77 7.66 5.33
CA GLN A 96 1.38 8.28 4.16
C GLN A 96 0.79 7.68 2.88
N ARG A 97 0.70 6.35 2.77
CA ARG A 97 0.17 5.70 1.59
C ARG A 97 -1.30 6.03 1.34
N LYS A 98 -2.12 6.11 2.39
CA LYS A 98 -3.53 6.54 2.29
C LYS A 98 -3.64 7.98 1.80
N LEU A 99 -2.77 8.87 2.27
CA LEU A 99 -2.74 10.26 1.81
C LEU A 99 -2.31 10.34 0.35
N ASP A 100 -1.26 9.63 -0.06
CA ASP A 100 -0.80 9.58 -1.44
C ASP A 100 -1.90 9.09 -2.40
N ASP A 101 -2.62 8.02 -2.02
CA ASP A 101 -3.71 7.49 -2.83
C ASP A 101 -4.89 8.49 -2.94
N LYS A 102 -5.19 9.26 -1.88
CA LYS A 102 -6.19 10.34 -1.91
C LYS A 102 -5.76 11.51 -2.80
N ILE A 103 -4.51 11.94 -2.70
CA ILE A 103 -3.94 13.01 -3.52
C ILE A 103 -4.04 12.61 -4.99
N LYS A 104 -3.56 11.41 -5.33
CA LYS A 104 -3.59 10.90 -6.70
C LYS A 104 -5.01 10.80 -7.26
N LEU A 105 -5.98 10.34 -6.46
CA LEU A 105 -7.38 10.32 -6.87
C LEU A 105 -7.90 11.74 -7.16
N GLY A 106 -7.57 12.70 -6.29
CA GLY A 106 -7.95 14.11 -6.50
C GLY A 106 -7.34 14.70 -7.77
N GLU A 107 -6.07 14.41 -8.05
CA GLU A 107 -5.39 14.83 -9.28
C GLU A 107 -6.03 14.23 -10.54
N GLU A 108 -6.35 12.93 -10.51
CA GLU A 108 -7.05 12.24 -11.61
C GLU A 108 -8.45 12.84 -11.85
N GLN A 109 -9.21 13.12 -10.79
CA GLN A 109 -10.52 13.75 -10.89
C GLN A 109 -10.44 15.17 -11.45
N LEU A 110 -9.50 15.98 -10.95
CA LEU A 110 -9.31 17.36 -11.41
C LEU A 110 -8.92 17.38 -12.90
N LYS A 111 -8.04 16.47 -13.32
CA LYS A 111 -7.65 16.32 -14.72
C LYS A 111 -8.86 16.00 -15.60
N CYS A 112 -9.66 14.98 -15.25
CA CYS A 112 -10.86 14.62 -16.01
C CYS A 112 -11.85 15.78 -16.13
N LEU A 113 -12.09 16.51 -15.03
CA LEU A 113 -12.98 17.68 -15.03
C LEU A 113 -12.43 18.79 -15.93
N THR A 114 -11.13 19.07 -15.85
CA THR A 114 -10.47 20.09 -16.67
C THR A 114 -10.53 19.74 -18.17
N GLU A 115 -10.33 18.48 -18.54
CA GLU A 115 -10.42 18.02 -19.93
C GLU A 115 -11.87 18.10 -20.47
N SER A 116 -12.87 17.95 -19.60
CA SER A 116 -14.29 18.07 -19.95
C SER A 116 -14.77 19.50 -20.20
N LEU A 117 -14.02 20.52 -19.76
CA LEU A 117 -14.36 21.92 -19.98
C LEU A 117 -14.17 22.32 -21.45
N PRO A 118 -15.01 23.27 -21.95
CA PRO A 118 -14.77 23.94 -23.22
C PRO A 118 -13.34 24.53 -23.27
N PRO A 119 -12.67 24.56 -24.44
CA PRO A 119 -11.28 25.01 -24.55
C PRO A 119 -11.02 26.40 -23.95
N GLU A 120 -12.01 27.29 -24.02
CA GLU A 120 -11.98 28.67 -23.53
C GLU A 120 -12.00 28.78 -22.00
N GLN A 121 -12.45 27.73 -21.30
CA GLN A 121 -12.61 27.71 -19.83
C GLN A 121 -11.53 26.88 -19.14
N ARG A 122 -10.58 26.32 -19.89
CA ARG A 122 -9.50 25.50 -19.32
C ARG A 122 -8.47 26.41 -18.63
N PRO A 123 -8.16 26.19 -17.34
CA PRO A 123 -7.09 26.93 -16.68
C PRO A 123 -5.76 26.73 -17.41
N PRO A 124 -4.88 27.74 -17.44
CA PRO A 124 -3.56 27.62 -18.04
C PRO A 124 -2.77 26.50 -17.35
N LEU A 125 -2.09 25.66 -18.13
CA LEU A 125 -1.26 24.57 -17.61
C LEU A 125 -0.20 25.14 -16.66
N THR A 126 -0.42 25.02 -15.35
CA THR A 126 0.62 25.29 -14.35
C THR A 126 1.66 24.19 -14.48
N ARG A 127 2.85 24.61 -14.91
CA ARG A 127 4.02 23.79 -15.18
C ARG A 127 4.76 23.43 -13.90
#